data_AF-A0A2H4TTQ1-F1
#
_entry.id   AF-A0A2H4TTQ1-F1
#
_cell.length_a   1.000
_cell.length_b   1.000
_cell.length_c   1.000
_cell.angle_alpha   90.00
_cell.angle_beta   90.00
_cell.angle_gamma   90.00
#
_symmetry.space_group_name_H-M   'P 1'
#
loop_
_entity.id
_entity.type
_entity.pdbx_description
1 polymer ?
#
loop_
_entity_poly.entity_id
_entity_poly.type
_entity_poly.pdbx_seq_one_letter_code
_entity_poly.pdbx_strand_id
1 'polypeptide(L)'
;MFSKIDFYKQCGVINPQNPNTAYFGDTDGRVGAVLYALLVSGHIGIREKGGSLLCELLKHEDMASFAYENKKLEKLFTLLDTRDMILNELHQHVFLKGDAITPCIFLGDHTGDRFSTIFGDKYILTLLNSMRNMESNKDSRINKNDVVLAGNYEINFNGNYTARLANHKLSAGDTYNLIKTLDVCNYDSETKVSSSHHGIIRNEENECYCLGALQVPFNQMKDPIDPEELANIFNKKHKQHMDDRFIHLIRSNAIASTPVYDNYFNNTTAFRPKPEDIFKCGQTLKKTKQKYGHYGLGVDQHQKIDNYTMGLNSWKIAPNERGDKKGVPGLSCFQPH
;
A
#
# COMPACT_ATOMS: atom_id res chain seq x y z
N MET A 1 -19.23 4.62 10.91
CA MET A 1 -18.72 3.27 11.23
C MET A 1 -17.20 3.33 11.41
N PHE A 2 -16.42 3.61 10.38
CA PHE A 2 -14.96 3.74 10.45
C PHE A 2 -14.45 4.76 11.47
N SER A 3 -15.12 5.91 11.60
CA SER A 3 -14.77 6.96 12.57
C SER A 3 -14.75 6.54 14.04
N LYS A 4 -15.30 5.36 14.38
CA LYS A 4 -15.31 4.80 15.74
C LYS A 4 -14.06 3.97 16.06
N ILE A 5 -13.21 3.67 15.08
CA ILE A 5 -12.03 2.81 15.22
C ILE A 5 -10.77 3.66 15.12
N ASP A 6 -9.88 3.52 16.09
CA ASP A 6 -8.69 4.36 16.23
C ASP A 6 -7.79 4.35 14.99
N PHE A 7 -7.66 3.19 14.35
CA PHE A 7 -6.89 3.01 13.13
C PHE A 7 -7.29 3.98 12.00
N TYR A 8 -8.56 4.43 11.94
CA TYR A 8 -9.05 5.28 10.86
C TYR A 8 -9.11 6.77 11.23
N LYS A 9 -8.85 7.13 12.49
CA LYS A 9 -8.99 8.51 12.99
C LYS A 9 -7.98 9.48 12.37
N GLN A 10 -6.91 8.96 11.80
CA GLN A 10 -5.83 9.77 11.24
C GLN A 10 -6.01 10.09 9.75
N CYS A 11 -6.97 9.46 9.07
CA CYS A 11 -7.24 9.75 7.67
C CYS A 11 -7.85 11.13 7.49
N GLY A 12 -7.24 11.90 6.57
CA GLY A 12 -7.84 13.13 6.07
C GLY A 12 -9.21 12.88 5.43
N VAL A 13 -10.02 13.92 5.38
CA VAL A 13 -11.34 13.87 4.74
C VAL A 13 -11.16 13.67 3.23
N ILE A 14 -11.60 12.54 2.72
CA ILE A 14 -11.70 12.27 1.28
C ILE A 14 -13.06 12.73 0.78
N ASN A 15 -13.07 13.55 -0.26
CA ASN A 15 -14.26 13.98 -0.97
C ASN A 15 -14.39 13.20 -2.29
N PRO A 16 -15.35 12.28 -2.42
CA PRO A 16 -15.56 11.51 -3.65
C PRO A 16 -16.07 12.36 -4.83
N GLN A 17 -16.44 13.63 -4.57
CA GLN A 17 -16.81 14.59 -5.61
C GLN A 17 -15.64 15.49 -6.05
N ASN A 18 -14.44 15.28 -5.49
CA ASN A 18 -13.24 16.00 -5.89
C ASN A 18 -12.42 15.14 -6.87
N PRO A 19 -12.12 15.61 -8.09
CA PRO A 19 -11.33 14.86 -9.06
C PRO A 19 -9.84 14.76 -8.70
N ASN A 20 -9.38 15.45 -7.65
CA ASN A 20 -8.01 15.35 -7.18
C ASN A 20 -7.71 13.95 -6.62
N THR A 21 -6.51 13.45 -6.92
CA THR A 21 -6.02 12.15 -6.46
C THR A 21 -6.01 12.04 -4.94
N ALA A 22 -6.64 10.98 -4.42
CA ALA A 22 -6.55 10.54 -3.04
C ALA A 22 -5.39 9.54 -2.88
N TYR A 23 -4.54 9.77 -1.89
CA TYR A 23 -3.40 8.93 -1.55
C TYR A 23 -3.70 8.18 -0.26
N PHE A 24 -3.49 6.87 -0.28
CA PHE A 24 -3.69 5.96 0.85
C PHE A 24 -2.35 5.32 1.21
N GLY A 25 -1.95 5.50 2.46
CA GLY A 25 -0.76 4.89 3.03
C GLY A 25 -0.92 3.40 3.32
N ASP A 26 0.03 2.90 4.10
CA ASP A 26 0.08 1.52 4.59
C ASP A 26 -1.20 1.12 5.33
N THR A 27 -1.68 -0.10 5.06
CA THR A 27 -2.91 -0.66 5.66
C THR A 27 -2.61 -1.79 6.66
N ASP A 28 -1.36 -2.20 6.80
CA ASP A 28 -0.84 -3.38 7.49
C ASP A 28 -1.55 -4.69 7.09
N GLY A 29 -2.01 -4.83 5.84
CA GLY A 29 -2.71 -6.04 5.39
C GLY A 29 -4.19 -6.13 5.84
N ARG A 30 -4.81 -5.01 6.21
CA ARG A 30 -6.23 -4.96 6.60
C ARG A 30 -7.15 -4.81 5.39
N VAL A 31 -8.07 -5.76 5.23
CA VAL A 31 -9.09 -5.71 4.18
C VAL A 31 -10.06 -4.56 4.42
N GLY A 32 -10.42 -4.30 5.68
CA GLY A 32 -11.29 -3.19 6.05
C GLY A 32 -10.72 -1.82 5.64
N ALA A 33 -9.39 -1.68 5.63
CA ALA A 33 -8.72 -0.44 5.24
C ALA A 33 -8.75 -0.18 3.73
N VAL A 34 -8.59 -1.21 2.92
CA VAL A 34 -8.79 -1.10 1.47
C VAL A 34 -10.26 -0.82 1.15
N LEU A 35 -11.20 -1.53 1.80
CA LEU A 35 -12.63 -1.27 1.63
C LEU A 35 -13.01 0.16 2.05
N TYR A 36 -12.42 0.69 3.13
CA TYR A 36 -12.56 2.09 3.51
C TYR A 36 -12.15 3.02 2.38
N ALA A 37 -10.91 2.86 1.87
CA ALA A 37 -10.35 3.71 0.84
C ALA A 37 -11.26 3.77 -0.40
N LEU A 38 -11.74 2.60 -0.85
CA LEU A 38 -12.62 2.49 -2.00
C LEU A 38 -14.03 3.04 -1.74
N LEU A 39 -14.55 2.92 -0.51
CA LEU A 39 -15.85 3.49 -0.14
C LEU A 39 -15.80 5.03 -0.12
N VAL A 40 -14.79 5.60 0.55
CA VAL A 40 -14.72 7.07 0.74
C VAL A 40 -14.34 7.83 -0.52
N SER A 41 -13.65 7.16 -1.45
CA SER A 41 -13.39 7.68 -2.80
C SER A 41 -14.53 7.42 -3.79
N GLY A 42 -15.55 6.66 -3.40
CA GLY A 42 -16.74 6.42 -4.22
C GLY A 42 -16.60 5.32 -5.27
N HIS A 43 -15.53 4.51 -5.21
CA HIS A 43 -15.23 3.41 -6.13
C HIS A 43 -16.06 2.15 -5.90
N ILE A 44 -16.54 1.93 -4.67
CA ILE A 44 -17.42 0.81 -4.36
C ILE A 44 -18.68 1.26 -3.63
N GLY A 45 -19.74 0.50 -3.81
CA GLY A 45 -20.96 0.58 -3.03
C GLY A 45 -21.19 -0.69 -2.22
N ILE A 46 -22.00 -0.57 -1.16
CA ILE A 46 -22.44 -1.69 -0.32
C ILE A 46 -23.96 -1.70 -0.27
N ARG A 47 -24.56 -2.87 -0.51
CA ARG A 47 -26.01 -3.08 -0.50
C ARG A 47 -26.47 -4.01 0.62
N GLU A 48 -27.78 -4.01 0.89
CA GLU A 48 -28.44 -4.99 1.75
C GLU A 48 -27.77 -5.12 3.14
N LYS A 49 -27.57 -6.35 3.62
CA LYS A 49 -26.86 -6.65 4.88
C LYS A 49 -25.35 -6.40 4.84
N GLY A 50 -24.79 -5.92 3.72
CA GLY A 50 -23.36 -5.65 3.60
C GLY A 50 -22.86 -4.60 4.60
N GLY A 51 -23.70 -3.61 4.95
CA GLY A 51 -23.33 -2.60 5.94
C GLY A 51 -23.10 -3.17 7.34
N SER A 52 -23.92 -4.14 7.76
CA SER A 52 -23.75 -4.83 9.06
C SER A 52 -22.55 -5.78 9.03
N LEU A 53 -22.35 -6.51 7.92
CA LEU A 53 -21.18 -7.39 7.74
C LEU A 53 -19.88 -6.60 7.78
N LEU A 54 -19.83 -5.42 7.15
CA LEU A 54 -18.65 -4.56 7.23
C LEU A 54 -18.43 -4.04 8.67
N CYS A 55 -19.49 -3.70 9.41
CA CYS A 55 -19.34 -3.36 10.83
C CYS A 55 -18.71 -4.50 11.64
N GLU A 56 -19.10 -5.74 11.37
CA GLU A 56 -18.58 -6.93 12.05
C GLU A 56 -17.14 -7.23 11.65
N LEU A 57 -16.80 -7.12 10.36
CA LEU A 57 -15.44 -7.27 9.86
C LEU A 57 -14.49 -6.30 10.57
N LEU A 58 -14.88 -5.02 10.65
CA LEU A 58 -14.05 -3.98 11.25
C LEU A 58 -13.87 -4.17 12.77
N LYS A 59 -14.88 -4.67 13.47
CA LYS A 59 -14.73 -5.05 14.90
C LYS A 59 -13.69 -6.16 15.07
N HIS A 60 -13.68 -7.15 14.18
CA HIS A 60 -12.69 -8.23 14.24
C HIS A 60 -11.27 -7.75 13.93
N GLU A 61 -11.09 -6.83 12.98
CA GLU A 61 -9.78 -6.23 12.72
C GLU A 61 -9.27 -5.38 13.90
N ASP A 62 -10.16 -4.69 14.62
CA ASP A 62 -9.83 -3.94 15.84
C ASP A 62 -9.41 -4.89 16.98
N MET A 63 -10.19 -5.96 17.21
CA MET A 63 -9.85 -7.02 18.17
C MET A 63 -8.54 -7.74 17.80
N ALA A 64 -8.29 -7.97 16.51
CA ALA A 64 -7.07 -8.58 16.00
C ALA A 64 -5.88 -7.66 16.27
N SER A 65 -6.03 -6.36 16.05
CA SER A 65 -5.01 -5.35 16.36
C SER A 65 -4.63 -5.40 17.84
N PHE A 66 -5.63 -5.43 18.73
CA PHE A 66 -5.38 -5.59 20.16
C PHE A 66 -4.66 -6.91 20.50
N ALA A 67 -5.05 -8.02 19.88
CA ALA A 67 -4.40 -9.31 20.09
C ALA A 67 -2.93 -9.30 19.64
N TYR A 68 -2.64 -8.69 18.48
CA TYR A 68 -1.30 -8.54 17.94
C TYR A 68 -0.41 -7.69 18.86
N GLU A 69 -0.89 -6.52 19.30
CA GLU A 69 -0.14 -5.62 20.21
C GLU A 69 0.18 -6.28 21.56
N ASN A 70 -0.71 -7.15 22.04
CA ASN A 70 -0.53 -7.92 23.28
C ASN A 70 0.18 -9.26 23.06
N LYS A 71 0.76 -9.52 21.87
CA LYS A 71 1.49 -10.74 21.51
C LYS A 71 0.68 -12.03 21.71
N LYS A 72 -0.65 -11.96 21.57
CA LYS A 72 -1.59 -13.11 21.70
C LYS A 72 -1.84 -13.74 20.33
N LEU A 73 -0.84 -14.43 19.79
CA LEU A 73 -0.84 -14.93 18.41
C LEU A 73 -1.97 -15.93 18.11
N GLU A 74 -2.24 -16.89 18.99
CA GLU A 74 -3.34 -17.85 18.80
C GLU A 74 -4.69 -17.13 18.65
N LYS A 75 -4.95 -16.16 19.53
CA LYS A 75 -6.16 -15.34 19.47
C LYS A 75 -6.22 -14.49 18.21
N LEU A 76 -5.08 -13.91 17.80
CA LEU A 76 -4.98 -13.16 16.53
C LEU A 76 -5.42 -14.04 15.35
N PHE A 77 -4.92 -15.26 15.26
CA PHE A 77 -5.23 -16.16 14.15
C PHE A 77 -6.71 -16.54 14.10
N THR A 78 -7.32 -16.88 15.26
CA THR A 78 -8.78 -17.13 15.33
C THR A 78 -9.61 -15.92 14.88
N LEU A 79 -9.18 -14.71 15.24
CA LEU A 79 -9.86 -13.48 14.82
C LEU A 79 -9.73 -13.21 13.32
N LEU A 80 -8.56 -13.49 12.73
CA LEU A 80 -8.35 -13.36 11.28
C LEU A 80 -9.17 -14.40 10.49
N ASP A 81 -9.28 -15.64 10.98
CA ASP A 81 -10.14 -16.65 10.35
C ASP A 81 -11.62 -16.23 10.38
N THR A 82 -12.08 -15.68 11.51
CA THR A 82 -13.45 -15.18 11.65
C THR A 82 -13.70 -13.97 10.74
N ARG A 83 -12.71 -13.06 10.66
CA ARG A 83 -12.71 -11.91 9.74
C ARG A 83 -12.88 -12.36 8.29
N ASP A 84 -12.18 -13.43 7.89
CA ASP A 84 -12.25 -13.98 6.54
C ASP A 84 -13.60 -14.66 6.26
N MET A 85 -14.21 -15.33 7.23
CA MET A 85 -15.57 -15.86 7.10
C MET A 85 -16.59 -14.73 6.85
N ILE A 86 -16.50 -13.63 7.62
CA ILE A 86 -17.35 -12.45 7.42
C ILE A 86 -17.10 -11.83 6.05
N LEU A 87 -15.83 -11.73 5.62
CA LEU A 87 -15.48 -11.22 4.31
C LEU A 87 -16.07 -12.06 3.17
N ASN A 88 -16.10 -13.39 3.33
CA ASN A 88 -16.69 -14.32 2.38
C ASN A 88 -18.21 -14.17 2.24
N GLU A 89 -18.90 -13.61 3.23
CA GLU A 89 -20.28 -13.16 3.06
C GLU A 89 -20.34 -11.74 2.49
N LEU A 90 -19.52 -10.83 3.00
CA LEU A 90 -19.53 -9.41 2.65
C LEU A 90 -19.30 -9.17 1.15
N HIS A 91 -18.37 -9.89 0.52
CA HIS A 91 -17.97 -9.59 -0.85
C HIS A 91 -19.11 -9.70 -1.87
N GLN A 92 -20.17 -10.48 -1.57
CA GLN A 92 -21.37 -10.60 -2.42
C GLN A 92 -22.25 -9.32 -2.40
N HIS A 93 -22.04 -8.48 -1.39
CA HIS A 93 -22.74 -7.22 -1.18
C HIS A 93 -21.90 -5.99 -1.56
N VAL A 94 -20.65 -6.18 -1.97
CA VAL A 94 -19.77 -5.11 -2.50
C VAL A 94 -19.89 -5.09 -4.02
N PHE A 95 -20.08 -3.91 -4.61
CA PHE A 95 -20.11 -3.74 -6.06
C PHE A 95 -19.26 -2.55 -6.50
N LEU A 96 -18.65 -2.64 -7.68
CA LEU A 96 -17.87 -1.57 -8.28
C LEU A 96 -18.81 -0.47 -8.80
N LYS A 97 -18.46 0.79 -8.52
CA LYS A 97 -19.12 1.98 -9.05
C LYS A 97 -18.35 2.47 -10.27
N GLY A 98 -19.06 2.66 -11.38
CA GLY A 98 -18.48 3.15 -12.64
C GLY A 98 -18.42 4.68 -12.75
N ASP A 99 -19.00 5.40 -11.80
CA ASP A 99 -19.13 6.86 -11.73
C ASP A 99 -18.13 7.50 -10.75
N ALA A 100 -17.13 6.75 -10.27
CA ALA A 100 -16.08 7.28 -9.41
C ALA A 100 -15.19 8.26 -10.20
N ILE A 101 -15.02 9.48 -9.69
CA ILE A 101 -14.23 10.53 -10.34
C ILE A 101 -12.90 10.84 -9.64
N THR A 102 -12.76 10.45 -8.37
CA THR A 102 -11.56 10.66 -7.56
C THR A 102 -10.54 9.57 -7.85
N PRO A 103 -9.34 9.85 -8.39
CA PRO A 103 -8.29 8.84 -8.50
C PRO A 103 -7.78 8.39 -7.13
N CYS A 104 -7.37 7.13 -7.00
CA CYS A 104 -6.78 6.57 -5.79
C CYS A 104 -5.38 6.02 -6.05
N ILE A 105 -4.43 6.36 -5.18
CA ILE A 105 -3.11 5.75 -5.16
C ILE A 105 -2.90 5.04 -3.82
N PHE A 106 -2.71 3.74 -3.92
CA PHE A 106 -2.39 2.81 -2.86
C PHE A 106 -0.86 2.67 -2.79
N LEU A 107 -0.24 3.20 -1.74
CA LEU A 107 1.21 3.40 -1.65
C LEU A 107 2.01 2.16 -1.20
N GLY A 108 1.39 0.99 -1.12
CA GLY A 108 2.03 -0.27 -0.73
C GLY A 108 1.72 -0.71 0.69
N ASP A 109 2.06 -1.97 0.98
CA ASP A 109 1.76 -2.70 2.21
C ASP A 109 0.25 -2.88 2.43
N HIS A 110 -0.42 -3.31 1.36
CA HIS A 110 -1.85 -3.65 1.34
C HIS A 110 -2.13 -5.12 1.63
N THR A 111 -1.11 -5.95 1.44
CA THR A 111 -1.10 -7.40 1.55
C THR A 111 0.25 -7.88 2.05
N GLY A 112 0.36 -9.16 2.44
CA GLY A 112 1.62 -9.70 2.94
C GLY A 112 2.11 -9.10 4.27
N ASP A 113 1.26 -8.41 5.04
CA ASP A 113 1.65 -7.76 6.31
C ASP A 113 0.84 -8.29 7.52
N ARG A 114 0.88 -7.60 8.68
CA ARG A 114 0.47 -8.07 10.01
C ARG A 114 -0.88 -8.79 10.04
N PHE A 115 -1.87 -8.24 9.34
CA PHE A 115 -3.25 -8.74 9.34
C PHE A 115 -3.63 -9.49 8.05
N SER A 116 -2.64 -9.81 7.23
CA SER A 116 -2.85 -10.54 5.98
C SER A 116 -3.14 -12.02 6.20
N THR A 117 -4.09 -12.49 5.40
CA THR A 117 -4.39 -13.90 5.16
C THR A 117 -4.40 -14.14 3.65
N ILE A 118 -4.19 -15.37 3.18
CA ILE A 118 -4.28 -15.65 1.74
C ILE A 118 -5.67 -15.28 1.19
N PHE A 119 -6.74 -15.55 1.94
CA PHE A 119 -8.09 -15.24 1.50
C PHE A 119 -8.31 -13.72 1.39
N GLY A 120 -7.98 -12.97 2.45
CA GLY A 120 -8.09 -11.51 2.46
C GLY A 120 -7.24 -10.84 1.38
N ASP A 121 -5.97 -11.24 1.26
CA ASP A 121 -5.06 -10.68 0.27
C ASP A 121 -5.51 -10.98 -1.17
N LYS A 122 -5.97 -12.22 -1.44
CA LYS A 122 -6.55 -12.57 -2.76
C LYS A 122 -7.76 -11.71 -3.08
N TYR A 123 -8.64 -11.48 -2.11
CA TYR A 123 -9.81 -10.62 -2.30
C TYR A 123 -9.40 -9.18 -2.64
N ILE A 124 -8.53 -8.56 -1.83
CA ILE A 124 -8.01 -7.20 -2.07
C ILE A 124 -7.41 -7.09 -3.46
N LEU A 125 -6.47 -7.99 -3.80
CA LEU A 125 -5.75 -7.95 -5.06
C LEU A 125 -6.67 -8.19 -6.25
N THR A 126 -7.65 -9.08 -6.12
CA THR A 126 -8.64 -9.33 -7.18
C THR A 126 -9.53 -8.12 -7.40
N LEU A 127 -10.00 -7.49 -6.31
CA LEU A 127 -10.84 -6.29 -6.37
C LEU A 127 -10.07 -5.14 -7.05
N LEU A 128 -8.88 -4.83 -6.56
CA LEU A 128 -8.02 -3.77 -7.11
C LEU A 128 -7.61 -4.05 -8.56
N ASN A 129 -7.30 -5.30 -8.91
CA ASN A 129 -6.96 -5.67 -10.28
C ASN A 129 -8.16 -5.58 -11.24
N SER A 130 -9.37 -5.87 -10.76
CA SER A 130 -10.60 -5.71 -11.56
C SER A 130 -10.86 -4.24 -11.89
N MET A 131 -10.47 -3.33 -11.00
CA MET A 131 -10.57 -1.89 -11.24
C MET A 131 -9.54 -1.41 -12.27
N ARG A 132 -8.32 -1.97 -12.27
CA ARG A 132 -7.24 -1.62 -13.22
C ARG A 132 -7.49 -2.09 -14.67
N ASN A 133 -8.18 -3.23 -14.87
CA ASN A 133 -8.25 -3.94 -16.17
C ASN A 133 -9.57 -3.75 -16.96
N MET A 134 -10.23 -2.60 -16.85
CA MET A 134 -11.54 -2.36 -17.51
C MET A 134 -11.47 -2.09 -19.04
N GLU A 135 -10.62 -2.81 -19.78
CA GLU A 135 -10.45 -2.68 -21.25
C GLU A 135 -11.72 -3.02 -22.06
N SER A 136 -12.76 -3.60 -21.45
CA SER A 136 -14.06 -3.83 -22.12
C SER A 136 -15.03 -2.64 -22.07
N ASN A 137 -14.70 -1.54 -21.37
CA ASN A 137 -15.60 -0.40 -21.26
C ASN A 137 -15.32 0.63 -22.36
N LYS A 138 -16.22 0.73 -23.34
CA LYS A 138 -16.16 1.66 -24.48
C LYS A 138 -16.25 3.15 -24.11
N ASP A 139 -16.38 3.49 -22.84
CA ASP A 139 -16.31 4.87 -22.34
C ASP A 139 -14.94 5.13 -21.74
N SER A 140 -14.16 6.00 -22.40
CA SER A 140 -12.82 6.44 -22.01
C SER A 140 -12.77 7.27 -20.71
N ARG A 141 -13.77 7.12 -19.82
CA ARG A 141 -13.96 7.90 -18.59
C ARG A 141 -14.19 7.03 -17.34
N ILE A 142 -14.03 5.71 -17.44
CA ILE A 142 -14.29 4.79 -16.31
C ILE A 142 -13.00 4.05 -15.93
N ASN A 143 -12.49 4.34 -14.72
CA ASN A 143 -11.44 3.66 -13.95
C ASN A 143 -10.10 3.33 -14.63
N LYS A 144 -9.41 4.37 -15.15
CA LYS A 144 -7.93 4.39 -15.22
C LYS A 144 -7.29 5.02 -13.97
N ASN A 145 -8.06 5.09 -12.89
CA ASN A 145 -7.88 6.03 -11.79
C ASN A 145 -7.29 5.39 -10.52
N ASP A 146 -7.05 4.07 -10.52
CA ASP A 146 -6.47 3.36 -9.39
C ASP A 146 -5.05 2.89 -9.67
N VAL A 147 -4.09 3.45 -8.95
CA VAL A 147 -2.70 3.01 -8.94
C VAL A 147 -2.46 2.21 -7.67
N VAL A 148 -1.96 0.98 -7.81
CA VAL A 148 -1.60 0.12 -6.69
C VAL A 148 -0.13 -0.19 -6.78
N LEU A 149 0.62 0.29 -5.79
CA LEU A 149 2.06 0.12 -5.72
C LEU A 149 2.41 -1.03 -4.77
N ALA A 150 3.46 -1.76 -5.10
CA ALA A 150 4.04 -2.76 -4.22
C ALA A 150 4.92 -2.10 -3.16
N GLY A 151 4.63 -2.39 -1.90
CA GLY A 151 5.49 -2.10 -0.76
C GLY A 151 6.46 -3.24 -0.47
N ASN A 152 7.23 -3.11 0.62
CA ASN A 152 8.15 -4.16 1.01
C ASN A 152 7.40 -5.45 1.37
N TYR A 153 6.20 -5.39 1.94
CA TYR A 153 5.46 -6.60 2.29
C TYR A 153 4.92 -7.32 1.06
N GLU A 154 4.42 -6.60 0.04
CA GLU A 154 4.13 -7.20 -1.26
C GLU A 154 5.35 -7.84 -1.89
N ILE A 155 6.55 -7.27 -1.75
CA ILE A 155 7.78 -7.83 -2.35
C ILE A 155 8.26 -9.09 -1.61
N ASN A 156 8.09 -9.15 -0.29
CA ASN A 156 8.67 -10.19 0.55
C ASN A 156 7.73 -11.37 0.82
N PHE A 157 6.42 -11.15 0.84
CA PHE A 157 5.45 -12.14 1.33
C PHE A 157 4.34 -12.46 0.34
N ASN A 158 3.92 -13.72 0.34
CA ASN A 158 2.72 -14.19 -0.37
C ASN A 158 1.59 -14.36 0.66
N GLY A 159 1.24 -13.30 1.40
CA GLY A 159 0.26 -13.36 2.49
C GLY A 159 0.71 -14.14 3.72
N ASN A 160 -0.23 -14.33 4.67
CA ASN A 160 -0.04 -15.08 5.93
C ASN A 160 1.21 -14.66 6.72
N TYR A 161 1.62 -13.40 6.68
CA TYR A 161 2.91 -12.96 7.21
C TYR A 161 3.14 -13.35 8.68
N THR A 162 2.23 -12.95 9.58
CA THR A 162 2.33 -13.26 11.02
C THR A 162 2.22 -14.75 11.31
N ALA A 163 1.37 -15.46 10.56
CA ALA A 163 1.24 -16.92 10.68
C ALA A 163 2.52 -17.64 10.22
N ARG A 164 3.13 -17.20 9.12
CA ARG A 164 4.40 -17.75 8.62
C ARG A 164 5.54 -17.54 9.62
N LEU A 165 5.65 -16.35 10.22
CA LEU A 165 6.63 -16.10 11.28
C LEU A 165 6.42 -17.00 12.52
N ALA A 166 5.18 -17.40 12.78
CA ALA A 166 4.81 -18.30 13.87
C ALA A 166 4.79 -19.79 13.48
N ASN A 167 5.21 -20.17 12.27
CA ASN A 167 5.04 -21.52 11.71
C ASN A 167 3.59 -22.05 11.80
N HIS A 168 2.61 -21.15 11.75
CA HIS A 168 1.19 -21.45 11.77
C HIS A 168 0.63 -21.43 10.34
N LYS A 169 -0.30 -22.33 10.04
CA LYS A 169 -0.90 -22.44 8.71
C LYS A 169 -2.29 -21.81 8.71
N LEU A 170 -2.36 -20.53 8.33
CA LEU A 170 -3.61 -19.91 7.89
C LEU A 170 -3.86 -20.22 6.41
N SER A 171 -5.13 -20.18 5.98
CA SER A 171 -5.63 -20.25 4.58
C SER A 171 -4.64 -20.67 3.47
N ALA A 172 -4.93 -21.75 2.75
CA ALA A 172 -4.05 -22.24 1.68
C ALA A 172 -4.14 -21.42 0.37
N GLY A 173 -3.03 -21.31 -0.34
CA GLY A 173 -2.98 -20.75 -1.69
C GLY A 173 -1.79 -19.81 -1.89
N ASP A 174 -1.89 -18.99 -2.93
CA ASP A 174 -0.83 -18.08 -3.35
C ASP A 174 -1.43 -16.83 -3.99
N THR A 175 -0.79 -15.68 -3.75
CA THR A 175 -1.16 -14.34 -4.26
C THR A 175 -0.14 -13.82 -5.28
N TYR A 176 0.96 -14.53 -5.50
CA TYR A 176 2.10 -14.07 -6.29
C TYR A 176 1.73 -13.64 -7.72
N ASN A 177 0.86 -14.39 -8.40
CA ASN A 177 0.43 -14.05 -9.76
C ASN A 177 -0.28 -12.70 -9.86
N LEU A 178 -0.91 -12.24 -8.77
CA LEU A 178 -1.52 -10.91 -8.70
C LEU A 178 -0.47 -9.87 -8.31
N ILE A 179 0.36 -10.16 -7.30
CA ILE A 179 1.38 -9.23 -6.80
C ILE A 179 2.43 -8.88 -7.86
N LYS A 180 2.85 -9.84 -8.69
CA LYS A 180 3.84 -9.61 -9.77
C LYS A 180 3.38 -8.64 -10.86
N THR A 181 2.14 -8.18 -10.82
CA THR A 181 1.56 -7.19 -11.76
C THR A 181 1.56 -5.76 -11.20
N LEU A 182 1.99 -5.59 -9.95
CA LEU A 182 2.06 -4.29 -9.30
C LEU A 182 3.33 -3.57 -9.74
N ASP A 183 3.21 -2.25 -9.91
CA ASP A 183 4.35 -1.37 -10.09
C ASP A 183 4.92 -0.95 -8.72
N VAL A 184 6.12 -0.38 -8.68
CA VAL A 184 6.73 0.15 -7.45
C VAL A 184 6.80 1.67 -7.44
N CYS A 185 6.62 2.29 -8.59
CA CYS A 185 6.69 3.72 -8.79
C CYS A 185 5.61 4.17 -9.80
N ASN A 186 4.97 5.30 -9.53
CA ASN A 186 4.10 5.97 -10.46
C ASN A 186 4.52 7.44 -10.59
N TYR A 187 4.49 7.99 -11.80
CA TYR A 187 4.68 9.41 -12.03
C TYR A 187 3.48 9.97 -12.77
N ASP A 188 2.85 10.99 -12.18
CA ASP A 188 1.81 11.78 -12.80
C ASP A 188 2.44 13.07 -13.34
N SER A 189 2.46 13.20 -14.67
CA SER A 189 3.05 14.34 -15.37
C SER A 189 2.19 15.61 -15.30
N GLU A 190 0.88 15.47 -15.13
CA GLU A 190 -0.06 16.60 -15.01
C GLU A 190 0.12 17.29 -13.66
N THR A 191 0.16 16.51 -12.59
CA THR A 191 0.32 17.05 -11.22
C THR A 191 1.78 17.14 -10.77
N LYS A 192 2.71 16.58 -11.55
CA LYS A 192 4.15 16.46 -11.24
C LYS A 192 4.39 15.76 -9.92
N VAL A 193 3.69 14.66 -9.69
CA VAL A 193 3.77 13.86 -8.47
C VAL A 193 4.35 12.48 -8.77
N SER A 194 5.44 12.15 -8.10
CA SER A 194 5.96 10.78 -8.01
C SER A 194 5.39 10.10 -6.77
N SER A 195 4.85 8.90 -6.95
CA SER A 195 4.31 8.06 -5.88
C SER A 195 5.08 6.75 -5.81
N SER A 196 5.46 6.32 -4.62
CA SER A 196 6.20 5.06 -4.40
C SER A 196 6.02 4.59 -2.97
N HIS A 197 6.37 3.36 -2.63
CA HIS A 197 6.29 2.95 -1.23
C HIS A 197 7.33 3.64 -0.35
N HIS A 198 8.60 3.70 -0.77
CA HIS A 198 9.70 4.16 0.10
C HIS A 198 10.10 5.63 -0.06
N GLY A 199 9.70 6.27 -1.17
CA GLY A 199 10.31 7.52 -1.62
C GLY A 199 11.61 7.28 -2.37
N ILE A 200 11.92 8.17 -3.32
CA ILE A 200 13.09 8.08 -4.18
C ILE A 200 14.16 9.03 -3.65
N ILE A 201 15.39 8.55 -3.57
CA ILE A 201 16.57 9.38 -3.29
C ILE A 201 17.55 9.35 -4.45
N ARG A 202 18.39 10.38 -4.49
CA ARG A 202 19.53 10.47 -5.38
C ARG A 202 20.81 10.24 -4.56
N ASN A 203 21.62 9.28 -4.99
CA ASN A 203 22.90 8.95 -4.38
C ASN A 203 24.03 9.41 -5.31
N GLU A 204 24.69 10.50 -4.95
CA GLU A 204 25.78 11.06 -5.76
C GLU A 204 27.07 10.21 -5.69
N GLU A 205 27.33 9.53 -4.58
CA GLU A 205 28.53 8.69 -4.42
C GLU A 205 28.49 7.47 -5.36
N ASN A 206 27.32 6.84 -5.48
CA ASN A 206 27.11 5.68 -6.36
C ASN A 206 26.57 6.06 -7.74
N GLU A 207 26.48 7.36 -8.04
CA GLU A 207 25.98 7.91 -9.29
C GLU A 207 24.63 7.30 -9.74
N CYS A 208 23.68 7.14 -8.81
CA CYS A 208 22.41 6.47 -9.08
C CYS A 208 21.21 7.06 -8.31
N TYR A 209 20.01 6.77 -8.80
CA TYR A 209 18.76 6.91 -8.05
C TYR A 209 18.42 5.60 -7.33
N CYS A 210 17.87 5.70 -6.13
CA CYS A 210 17.48 4.54 -5.32
C CYS A 210 15.99 4.58 -4.96
N LEU A 211 15.33 3.42 -5.08
CA LEU A 211 13.99 3.15 -4.58
C LEU A 211 13.98 1.76 -3.92
N GLY A 212 14.03 1.70 -2.60
CA GLY A 212 14.21 0.43 -1.89
C GLY A 212 15.55 -0.22 -2.28
N ALA A 213 15.49 -1.49 -2.69
CA ALA A 213 16.65 -2.21 -3.21
C ALA A 213 16.99 -1.91 -4.68
N LEU A 214 16.13 -1.17 -5.40
CA LEU A 214 16.34 -0.88 -6.82
C LEU A 214 17.25 0.32 -6.98
N GLN A 215 18.23 0.19 -7.87
CA GLN A 215 19.13 1.27 -8.26
C GLN A 215 19.08 1.52 -9.77
N VAL A 216 19.06 2.80 -10.13
CA VAL A 216 19.11 3.28 -11.51
C VAL A 216 20.31 4.22 -11.65
N PRO A 217 21.45 3.71 -12.15
CA PRO A 217 22.60 4.55 -12.50
C PRO A 217 22.19 5.67 -13.47
N PHE A 218 22.76 6.86 -13.32
CA PHE A 218 22.38 8.03 -14.13
C PHE A 218 22.59 7.79 -15.63
N ASN A 219 23.61 7.00 -15.99
CA ASN A 219 23.91 6.65 -17.38
C ASN A 219 22.91 5.67 -18.03
N GLN A 220 21.96 5.11 -17.27
CA GLN A 220 20.86 4.30 -17.81
C GLN A 220 19.67 5.15 -18.26
N MET A 221 19.67 6.46 -17.96
CA MET A 221 18.65 7.42 -18.36
C MET A 221 19.13 8.25 -19.55
N LYS A 222 18.23 8.55 -20.47
CA LYS A 222 18.49 9.50 -21.57
C LYS A 222 18.55 10.93 -21.04
N ASP A 223 17.58 11.29 -20.20
CA ASP A 223 17.58 12.55 -19.46
C ASP A 223 17.65 12.23 -17.95
N PRO A 224 18.81 12.41 -17.29
CA PRO A 224 18.99 12.06 -15.89
C PRO A 224 18.05 12.79 -14.92
N ILE A 225 17.35 13.84 -15.35
CA ILE A 225 16.39 14.57 -14.52
C ILE A 225 14.94 14.28 -14.91
N ASP A 226 14.68 13.30 -15.78
CA ASP A 226 13.33 12.93 -16.19
C ASP A 226 12.66 11.96 -15.19
N PRO A 227 11.63 12.41 -14.45
CA PRO A 227 10.95 11.57 -13.47
C PRO A 227 10.09 10.45 -14.10
N GLU A 228 9.57 10.64 -15.31
CA GLU A 228 8.75 9.65 -15.98
C GLU A 228 9.61 8.50 -16.52
N GLU A 229 10.74 8.84 -17.15
CA GLU A 229 11.74 7.84 -17.54
C GLU A 229 12.24 7.05 -16.32
N LEU A 230 12.52 7.73 -15.22
CA LEU A 230 12.98 7.09 -13.98
C LEU A 230 11.95 6.09 -13.43
N ALA A 231 10.68 6.48 -13.32
CA ALA A 231 9.61 5.61 -12.85
C ALA A 231 9.49 4.36 -13.74
N ASN A 232 9.54 4.52 -15.06
CA ASN A 232 9.49 3.42 -16.02
C ASN A 232 10.68 2.45 -15.86
N ILE A 233 11.89 2.94 -15.64
CA ILE A 233 13.07 2.09 -15.41
C ILE A 233 12.94 1.33 -14.07
N PHE A 234 12.48 1.97 -13.00
CA PHE A 234 12.22 1.29 -11.73
C PHE A 234 11.21 0.15 -11.88
N ASN A 235 10.07 0.41 -12.51
CA ASN A 235 9.04 -0.61 -12.73
C ASN A 235 9.54 -1.76 -13.61
N LYS A 236 10.31 -1.45 -14.66
CA LYS A 236 10.94 -2.48 -15.52
C LYS A 236 11.90 -3.37 -14.71
N LYS A 237 12.76 -2.79 -13.88
CA LYS A 237 13.69 -3.57 -13.02
C LYS A 237 12.93 -4.40 -11.99
N HIS A 238 11.91 -3.81 -11.35
CA HIS A 238 11.04 -4.56 -10.43
C HIS A 238 10.40 -5.77 -11.12
N LYS A 239 9.86 -5.55 -12.32
CA LYS A 239 9.22 -6.61 -13.11
C LYS A 239 10.18 -7.74 -13.46
N GLN A 240 11.42 -7.42 -13.80
CA GLN A 240 12.47 -8.43 -14.03
C GLN A 240 12.71 -9.33 -12.81
N HIS A 241 12.76 -8.75 -11.61
CA HIS A 241 12.84 -9.55 -10.37
C HIS A 241 11.57 -10.39 -10.16
N MET A 242 10.40 -9.80 -10.36
CA MET A 242 9.10 -10.45 -10.17
C MET A 242 8.73 -11.48 -11.25
N ASP A 243 9.47 -11.56 -12.35
CA ASP A 243 9.31 -12.60 -13.36
C ASP A 243 10.33 -13.75 -13.22
N ASP A 244 11.34 -13.60 -12.35
CA ASP A 244 12.26 -14.69 -12.01
C ASP A 244 11.54 -15.77 -11.19
N ARG A 245 11.49 -17.01 -11.70
CA ARG A 245 10.87 -18.14 -11.00
C ARG A 245 11.46 -18.37 -9.60
N PHE A 246 12.74 -18.07 -9.37
CA PHE A 246 13.34 -18.25 -8.05
C PHE A 246 12.73 -17.33 -7.00
N ILE A 247 12.36 -16.09 -7.36
CA ILE A 247 11.75 -15.17 -6.39
C ILE A 247 10.43 -15.75 -5.86
N HIS A 248 9.63 -16.39 -6.73
CA HIS A 248 8.37 -17.02 -6.34
C HIS A 248 8.60 -18.15 -5.35
N LEU A 249 9.53 -19.05 -5.67
CA LEU A 249 9.85 -20.21 -4.85
C LEU A 249 10.41 -19.82 -3.48
N ILE A 250 11.26 -18.78 -3.42
CA ILE A 250 11.78 -18.26 -2.15
C ILE A 250 10.65 -17.64 -1.32
N ARG A 251 9.82 -16.79 -1.96
CA ARG A 251 8.67 -16.15 -1.30
C ARG A 251 7.65 -17.15 -0.79
N SER A 252 7.53 -18.32 -1.41
CA SER A 252 6.65 -19.41 -0.98
C SER A 252 7.30 -20.38 0.01
N ASN A 253 8.52 -20.12 0.51
CA ASN A 253 9.31 -21.05 1.33
C ASN A 253 9.59 -22.41 0.66
N ALA A 254 9.46 -22.52 -0.66
CA ALA A 254 9.72 -23.77 -1.38
C ALA A 254 11.22 -24.07 -1.48
N ILE A 255 12.05 -23.02 -1.51
CA ILE A 255 13.51 -23.11 -1.48
C ILE A 255 14.09 -22.07 -0.53
N ALA A 256 15.32 -22.29 -0.07
CA ALA A 256 16.07 -21.28 0.66
C ALA A 256 16.42 -20.09 -0.25
N SER A 257 16.50 -18.91 0.36
CA SER A 257 16.98 -17.71 -0.33
C SER A 257 18.46 -17.82 -0.68
N THR A 258 18.88 -17.05 -1.69
CA THR A 258 20.28 -16.93 -2.09
C THR A 258 20.84 -15.60 -1.60
N PRO A 259 22.18 -15.42 -1.48
CA PRO A 259 22.75 -14.15 -1.04
C PRO A 259 22.30 -12.92 -1.87
N VAL A 260 22.04 -13.12 -3.16
CA VAL A 260 21.53 -12.06 -4.05
C VAL A 260 20.11 -11.65 -3.66
N TYR A 261 19.24 -12.64 -3.44
CA TYR A 261 17.84 -12.39 -3.04
C TYR A 261 17.73 -11.92 -1.59
N ASP A 262 18.58 -12.41 -0.69
CA ASP A 262 18.68 -11.89 0.68
C ASP A 262 19.01 -10.41 0.67
N ASN A 263 19.99 -10.00 -0.14
CA ASN A 263 20.33 -8.59 -0.26
C ASN A 263 19.15 -7.77 -0.82
N TYR A 264 18.44 -8.29 -1.82
CA TYR A 264 17.25 -7.63 -2.37
C TYR A 264 16.15 -7.45 -1.31
N PHE A 265 15.75 -8.54 -0.65
CA PHE A 265 14.72 -8.54 0.39
C PHE A 265 15.09 -7.66 1.59
N ASN A 266 16.33 -7.77 2.07
CA ASN A 266 16.82 -6.96 3.19
C ASN A 266 16.84 -5.47 2.82
N ASN A 267 17.33 -5.11 1.63
CA ASN A 267 17.37 -3.71 1.21
C ASN A 267 15.97 -3.15 0.93
N THR A 268 15.01 -3.95 0.44
CA THR A 268 13.62 -3.47 0.36
C THR A 268 13.03 -3.20 1.75
N THR A 269 13.35 -4.01 2.76
CA THR A 269 12.77 -3.86 4.11
C THR A 269 13.47 -2.78 4.95
N ALA A 270 14.78 -2.63 4.79
CA ALA A 270 15.61 -1.75 5.62
C ALA A 270 15.72 -0.32 5.06
N PHE A 271 15.35 -0.09 3.80
CA PHE A 271 15.51 1.20 3.14
C PHE A 271 14.55 2.25 3.71
N ARG A 272 15.12 3.19 4.48
CA ARG A 272 14.40 4.25 5.20
C ARG A 272 15.08 5.59 4.96
N PRO A 273 14.91 6.18 3.77
CA PRO A 273 15.54 7.43 3.44
C PRO A 273 15.02 8.56 4.33
N LYS A 274 15.88 9.56 4.59
CA LYS A 274 15.46 10.75 5.32
C LYS A 274 14.55 11.61 4.43
N PRO A 275 13.49 12.25 4.97
CA PRO A 275 12.61 13.11 4.19
C PRO A 275 13.34 14.23 3.43
N GLU A 276 14.44 14.73 3.98
CA GLU A 276 15.27 15.76 3.34
C GLU A 276 15.94 15.25 2.05
N ASP A 277 16.36 13.99 2.01
CA ASP A 277 17.01 13.40 0.83
C ASP A 277 15.98 13.09 -0.26
N ILE A 278 14.77 12.67 0.14
CA ILE A 278 13.61 12.54 -0.76
C ILE A 278 13.26 13.91 -1.36
N PHE A 279 13.20 14.95 -0.53
CA PHE A 279 12.93 16.32 -0.97
C PHE A 279 13.97 16.82 -1.97
N LYS A 280 15.26 16.70 -1.65
CA LYS A 280 16.37 17.09 -2.56
C LYS A 280 16.27 16.36 -3.89
N CYS A 281 16.02 15.05 -3.87
CA CYS A 281 15.84 14.25 -5.09
C CYS A 281 14.67 14.79 -5.95
N GLY A 282 13.53 15.10 -5.33
CA GLY A 282 12.39 15.71 -6.01
C GLY A 282 12.72 17.07 -6.64
N GLN A 283 13.53 17.90 -5.97
CA GLN A 283 13.99 19.18 -6.52
C GLN A 283 14.84 18.99 -7.78
N THR A 284 15.72 17.98 -7.80
CA THR A 284 16.52 17.63 -8.98
C THR A 284 15.67 17.09 -10.13
N LEU A 285 14.64 16.28 -9.83
CA LEU A 285 13.72 15.69 -10.79
C LEU A 285 12.65 16.69 -11.25
N LYS A 286 13.05 17.79 -11.90
CA LYS A 286 12.13 18.81 -12.46
C LYS A 286 11.13 19.38 -11.41
N LYS A 287 11.56 19.53 -10.14
CA LYS A 287 10.73 19.98 -9.00
C LYS A 287 9.51 19.08 -8.74
N THR A 288 9.68 17.77 -8.92
CA THR A 288 8.65 16.76 -8.67
C THR A 288 8.32 16.67 -7.19
N LYS A 289 7.03 16.61 -6.87
CA LYS A 289 6.54 16.29 -5.53
C LYS A 289 6.62 14.78 -5.32
N GLN A 290 6.93 14.31 -4.12
CA GLN A 290 6.97 12.90 -3.77
C GLN A 290 5.94 12.54 -2.70
N LYS A 291 5.12 11.51 -2.98
CA LYS A 291 4.20 10.86 -2.02
C LYS A 291 4.68 9.45 -1.76
N TYR A 292 4.80 9.06 -0.50
CA TYR A 292 5.30 7.74 -0.14
C TYR A 292 4.64 7.15 1.09
N GLY A 293 4.64 5.82 1.22
CA GLY A 293 3.99 5.12 2.34
C GLY A 293 4.93 4.87 3.52
N HIS A 294 6.06 4.20 3.25
CA HIS A 294 6.99 3.71 4.26
C HIS A 294 7.61 4.83 5.09
N TYR A 295 7.56 4.71 6.42
CA TYR A 295 8.29 5.56 7.37
C TYR A 295 8.03 7.08 7.25
N GLY A 296 6.93 7.46 6.60
CA GLY A 296 6.38 8.81 6.67
C GLY A 296 6.00 9.26 8.08
N LEU A 297 5.74 10.56 8.24
CA LEU A 297 5.23 11.12 9.49
C LEU A 297 3.72 10.96 9.66
N GLY A 298 3.03 10.53 8.59
CA GLY A 298 1.58 10.59 8.48
C GLY A 298 1.12 12.02 8.21
N VAL A 299 -0.07 12.16 7.64
CA VAL A 299 -0.73 13.46 7.49
C VAL A 299 -1.65 13.76 8.68
N ASP A 300 -1.93 15.03 8.90
CA ASP A 300 -3.00 15.41 9.80
C ASP A 300 -4.38 15.24 9.14
N GLN A 301 -5.40 14.90 9.93
CA GLN A 301 -6.77 14.79 9.44
C GLN A 301 -7.29 16.11 8.82
N HIS A 302 -6.68 17.24 9.18
CA HIS A 302 -6.98 18.57 8.65
C HIS A 302 -5.90 19.09 7.69
N GLN A 303 -4.94 18.26 7.27
CA GLN A 303 -3.91 18.65 6.32
C GLN A 303 -4.53 19.02 4.97
N LYS A 304 -4.47 20.30 4.63
CA LYS A 304 -4.97 20.85 3.35
C LYS A 304 -3.87 21.11 2.33
N ILE A 305 -2.66 21.35 2.81
CA ILE A 305 -1.54 21.80 1.98
C ILE A 305 -0.87 20.58 1.37
N ASP A 306 -0.77 20.60 0.04
CA ASP A 306 -0.03 19.62 -0.74
C ASP A 306 1.48 19.92 -0.72
N ASN A 307 2.18 19.31 0.24
CA ASN A 307 3.62 19.53 0.42
C ASN A 307 4.45 18.80 -0.65
N TYR A 308 5.66 19.29 -0.91
CA TYR A 308 6.60 18.68 -1.86
C TYR A 308 7.00 17.25 -1.51
N THR A 309 7.08 16.93 -0.22
CA THR A 309 7.39 15.58 0.26
C THR A 309 6.36 15.22 1.32
N MET A 310 5.62 14.13 1.10
CA MET A 310 4.61 13.65 2.06
C MET A 310 4.73 12.15 2.25
N GLY A 311 5.03 11.76 3.48
CA GLY A 311 5.04 10.36 3.90
C GLY A 311 3.74 10.01 4.64
N LEU A 312 3.00 9.05 4.11
CA LEU A 312 1.72 8.52 4.58
C LEU A 312 1.94 7.17 5.26
N ASN A 313 2.47 7.22 6.47
CA ASN A 313 2.80 6.04 7.27
C ASN A 313 1.65 5.60 8.16
N SER A 314 1.68 4.33 8.54
CA SER A 314 0.84 3.76 9.57
C SER A 314 1.20 4.26 10.98
N TRP A 315 2.45 4.67 11.26
CA TRP A 315 2.88 5.05 12.63
C TRP A 315 3.00 6.57 12.83
N LYS A 316 1.89 7.28 12.97
CA LYS A 316 1.92 8.72 13.35
C LYS A 316 2.41 8.87 14.79
N ILE A 317 3.37 9.76 15.00
CA ILE A 317 3.80 10.13 16.35
C ILE A 317 2.75 11.07 16.95
N ALA A 318 2.01 10.60 17.95
CA ALA A 318 1.05 11.41 18.69
C ALA A 318 1.46 11.54 20.16
N PRO A 319 1.24 12.71 20.79
CA PRO A 319 1.34 12.82 22.24
C PRO A 319 0.25 11.95 22.89
N ASN A 320 0.63 11.11 23.85
CA ASN A 320 -0.30 10.37 24.67
C ASN A 320 -0.84 11.26 25.81
N GLU A 321 -1.80 10.76 26.59
CA GLU A 321 -2.41 11.49 27.74
C GLU A 321 -1.38 11.93 28.80
N ARG A 322 -0.17 11.37 28.78
CA ARG A 322 0.96 11.70 29.68
C ARG A 322 1.95 12.68 29.07
N GLY A 323 1.75 13.09 27.81
CA GLY A 323 2.66 13.96 27.07
C GLY A 323 3.82 13.23 26.38
N ASP A 324 3.92 11.90 26.48
CA ASP A 324 4.95 11.13 25.78
C ASP A 324 4.57 10.98 24.30
N LYS A 325 5.57 11.01 23.42
CA LYS A 325 5.41 10.72 22.00
C LYS A 325 5.37 9.21 21.79
N LYS A 326 4.20 8.65 21.49
CA LYS A 326 4.04 7.24 21.07
C LYS A 326 3.63 7.19 19.60
N GLY A 327 4.22 6.28 18.85
CA GLY A 327 3.70 5.94 17.53
C GLY A 327 2.35 5.26 17.67
N VAL A 328 1.32 5.80 17.02
CA VAL A 328 -0.03 5.25 17.01
C VAL A 328 -0.28 4.67 15.61
N PRO A 329 -0.49 3.34 15.48
CA PRO A 329 -0.82 2.73 14.20
C PRO A 329 -2.16 3.28 13.69
N GLY A 330 -2.23 3.64 12.42
CA GLY A 330 -3.42 4.19 11.79
C GLY A 330 -3.24 4.43 10.30
N LEU A 331 -4.28 4.19 9.51
CA LEU A 331 -4.29 4.54 8.10
C LEU A 331 -4.11 6.05 7.95
N SER A 332 -3.16 6.44 7.10
CA SER A 332 -2.96 7.84 6.73
C SER A 332 -3.47 8.05 5.30
N CYS A 333 -4.34 9.06 5.12
CA CYS A 333 -4.98 9.35 3.86
C CYS A 333 -4.88 10.85 3.54
N PHE A 334 -4.62 11.22 2.28
CA PHE A 334 -4.56 12.61 1.85
C PHE A 334 -5.24 12.81 0.50
N GLN A 335 -6.04 13.87 0.36
CA GLN A 335 -6.52 14.35 -0.92
C GLN A 335 -6.32 15.88 -0.93
N PRO A 336 -5.64 16.45 -1.94
CA PRO A 336 -5.54 17.89 -2.05
C PRO A 336 -6.92 18.48 -2.36
N HIS A 337 -7.20 19.68 -1.84
CA HIS A 337 -8.49 20.34 -2.03
C HIS A 337 -8.70 20.89 -3.43
#